data_AF-A0A1X1D1E2-F1
#
_entry.id   AF-A0A1X1D1E2-F1
#
_cell.length_a   1.000
_cell.length_b   1.000
_cell.length_c   1.000
_cell.angle_alpha   90.00
_cell.angle_beta   90.00
_cell.angle_gamma   90.00
#
_symmetry.space_group_name_H-M   'P 1'
#
loop_
_entity.id
_entity.type
_entity.pdbx_description
1 polymer ?
#
loop_
_entity_poly.entity_id
_entity_poly.type
_entity_poly.pdbx_seq_one_letter_code
_entity_poly.pdbx_strand_id
1 'polypeptide(L)'
;MKKFFSYSALALMMFSPLALASVSLSQPKSTEFDKTIITEAEHHGLSRIELDKSQTFTVLNNGKVLGTLIQGKGWVREVQPVCFVGWSKDGKKIDQFMPTIGQGDWETVGCHKVESVGLISKKDDENAKLAVIYTIEASDHYGNDYYVVGFNKSNDIFYDESTTEKFQNSYLKTIADLRKVYQK
;
A
#
# COMPACT_ATOMS: atom_id res chain seq x y z
N MET A 1 -22.19 62.30 -34.25
CA MET A 1 -22.65 61.73 -32.96
C MET A 1 -22.36 60.24 -32.97
N LYS A 2 -21.75 59.72 -31.89
CA LYS A 2 -21.00 58.44 -31.83
C LYS A 2 -21.93 57.22 -31.82
N LYS A 3 -21.63 56.22 -32.65
CA LYS A 3 -22.27 54.90 -32.64
C LYS A 3 -21.67 54.06 -31.51
N PHE A 4 -22.47 53.63 -30.55
CA PHE A 4 -22.08 52.67 -29.52
C PHE A 4 -22.17 51.25 -30.11
N PHE A 5 -21.04 50.59 -30.26
CA PHE A 5 -20.96 49.15 -30.51
C PHE A 5 -20.98 48.45 -29.15
N SER A 6 -22.05 47.71 -28.87
CA SER A 6 -22.18 46.88 -27.67
C SER A 6 -21.56 45.52 -27.95
N TYR A 7 -20.34 45.28 -27.45
CA TYR A 7 -19.72 43.94 -27.46
C TYR A 7 -20.14 43.20 -26.19
N SER A 8 -21.13 42.32 -26.32
CA SER A 8 -21.49 41.38 -25.26
C SER A 8 -20.52 40.20 -25.32
N ALA A 9 -19.56 40.15 -24.39
CA ALA A 9 -18.62 39.05 -24.26
C ALA A 9 -19.32 37.85 -23.58
N LEU A 10 -19.60 36.81 -24.37
CA LEU A 10 -20.16 35.55 -23.89
C LEU A 10 -19.06 34.75 -23.17
N ALA A 11 -19.03 34.81 -21.85
CA ALA A 11 -18.14 33.99 -21.03
C ALA A 11 -18.64 32.53 -20.99
N LEU A 12 -18.10 31.67 -21.87
CA LEU A 12 -18.26 30.22 -21.76
C LEU A 12 -17.46 29.73 -20.53
N MET A 13 -18.16 29.44 -19.43
CA MET A 13 -17.58 28.67 -18.32
C MET A 13 -17.38 27.23 -18.78
N MET A 14 -16.15 26.88 -19.16
CA MET A 14 -15.72 25.51 -19.36
C MET A 14 -15.71 24.79 -18.01
N PHE A 15 -16.82 24.18 -17.63
CA PHE A 15 -16.84 23.20 -16.53
C PHE A 15 -16.21 21.91 -17.05
N SER A 16 -14.89 21.83 -16.99
CA SER A 16 -14.19 20.55 -17.14
C SER A 16 -14.66 19.61 -16.02
N PRO A 17 -15.10 18.38 -16.31
CA PRO A 17 -15.33 17.41 -15.26
C PRO A 17 -13.99 17.13 -14.59
N LEU A 18 -13.83 17.58 -13.34
CA LEU A 18 -12.76 17.12 -12.47
C LEU A 18 -12.99 15.61 -12.32
N ALA A 19 -12.29 14.81 -13.12
CA ALA A 19 -12.27 13.37 -12.98
C ALA A 19 -11.68 13.06 -11.60
N LEU A 20 -12.57 12.80 -10.63
CA LEU A 20 -12.19 12.44 -9.27
C LEU A 20 -11.54 11.06 -9.32
N ALA A 21 -10.22 11.01 -9.23
CA ALA A 21 -9.50 9.76 -9.12
C ALA A 21 -9.91 9.05 -7.82
N SER A 22 -10.41 7.83 -7.91
CA SER A 22 -10.74 7.00 -6.74
C SER A 22 -9.91 5.72 -6.78
N VAL A 23 -9.00 5.59 -5.81
CA VAL A 23 -8.31 4.33 -5.56
C VAL A 23 -9.17 3.44 -4.67
N SER A 24 -9.26 2.15 -5.01
CA SER A 24 -10.01 1.15 -4.25
C SER A 24 -9.29 -0.19 -4.23
N LEU A 25 -9.63 -1.03 -3.26
CA LEU A 25 -9.11 -2.38 -3.12
C LEU A 25 -10.18 -3.41 -3.46
N SER A 26 -9.78 -4.48 -4.11
CA SER A 26 -10.62 -5.67 -4.34
C SER A 26 -9.81 -6.94 -4.13
N GLN A 27 -10.49 -8.04 -3.84
CA GLN A 27 -9.83 -9.35 -3.81
C GLN A 27 -9.28 -9.71 -5.20
N PRO A 28 -8.07 -10.29 -5.30
CA PRO A 28 -7.53 -10.76 -6.58
C PRO A 28 -8.44 -11.84 -7.18
N LYS A 29 -8.59 -11.80 -8.50
CA LYS A 29 -9.39 -12.81 -9.24
C LYS A 29 -8.59 -14.07 -9.59
N SER A 30 -7.28 -14.01 -9.44
CA SER A 30 -6.34 -15.08 -9.77
C SER A 30 -5.23 -15.11 -8.73
N THR A 31 -4.63 -16.28 -8.55
CA THR A 31 -3.47 -16.54 -7.68
C THR A 31 -2.27 -16.99 -8.50
N GLU A 32 -2.19 -16.60 -9.78
CA GLU A 32 -1.08 -16.94 -10.69
C GLU A 32 0.28 -16.46 -10.16
N PHE A 33 0.29 -15.41 -9.33
CA PHE A 33 1.48 -14.90 -8.67
C PHE A 33 1.96 -15.76 -7.49
N ASP A 34 1.18 -16.72 -6.97
CA ASP A 34 1.53 -17.46 -5.73
C ASP A 34 2.90 -18.14 -5.83
N LYS A 35 3.20 -18.78 -6.97
CA LYS A 35 4.50 -19.45 -7.16
C LYS A 35 5.63 -18.43 -7.32
N THR A 36 5.41 -17.37 -8.08
CA THR A 36 6.46 -16.38 -8.37
C THR A 36 6.82 -15.57 -7.13
N ILE A 37 5.85 -15.25 -6.26
CA ILE A 37 6.14 -14.57 -4.99
C ILE A 37 6.86 -15.46 -3.99
N ILE A 38 6.56 -16.77 -3.96
CA ILE A 38 7.30 -17.71 -3.11
C ILE A 38 8.75 -17.81 -3.57
N THR A 39 8.98 -18.01 -4.88
CA THR A 39 10.34 -18.05 -5.43
C THR A 39 11.10 -16.74 -5.20
N GLU A 40 10.44 -15.60 -5.33
CA GLU A 40 11.07 -14.31 -5.03
C GLU A 40 11.43 -14.22 -3.54
N ALA A 41 10.51 -14.56 -2.63
CA ALA A 41 10.80 -14.60 -1.19
C ALA A 41 11.99 -15.53 -0.84
N GLU A 42 12.08 -16.69 -1.49
CA GLU A 42 13.22 -17.62 -1.35
C GLU A 42 14.53 -17.00 -1.84
N HIS A 43 14.52 -16.27 -2.98
CA HIS A 43 15.69 -15.53 -3.46
C HIS A 43 16.16 -14.44 -2.47
N HIS A 44 15.24 -13.88 -1.68
CA HIS A 44 15.55 -12.94 -0.60
C HIS A 44 15.92 -13.63 0.73
N GLY A 45 16.13 -14.95 0.70
CA GLY A 45 16.62 -15.73 1.84
C GLY A 45 15.55 -16.10 2.86
N LEU A 46 14.27 -15.98 2.49
CA LEU A 46 13.16 -16.46 3.32
C LEU A 46 12.91 -17.95 3.07
N SER A 47 12.43 -18.61 4.12
CA SER A 47 11.99 -20.00 4.11
C SER A 47 10.60 -20.10 4.74
N ARG A 48 9.92 -21.24 4.57
CA ARG A 48 8.59 -21.49 5.16
C ARG A 48 7.58 -20.38 4.84
N ILE A 49 7.50 -19.99 3.56
CA ILE A 49 6.71 -18.84 3.13
C ILE A 49 5.21 -19.12 3.32
N GLU A 50 4.52 -18.17 3.96
CA GLU A 50 3.08 -18.15 4.17
C GLU A 50 2.50 -16.88 3.54
N LEU A 51 1.65 -17.03 2.53
CA LEU A 51 0.96 -15.91 1.89
C LEU A 51 -0.33 -15.57 2.63
N ASP A 52 -0.53 -14.29 2.95
CA ASP A 52 -1.77 -13.81 3.54
C ASP A 52 -2.75 -13.39 2.44
N LYS A 53 -3.54 -14.37 1.98
CA LYS A 53 -4.55 -14.16 0.95
C LYS A 53 -5.67 -13.22 1.41
N SER A 54 -5.94 -13.14 2.71
CA SER A 54 -6.99 -12.26 3.25
C SER A 54 -6.58 -10.79 3.22
N GLN A 55 -5.26 -10.53 3.33
CA GLN A 55 -4.67 -9.20 3.28
C GLN A 55 -4.00 -8.86 1.93
N THR A 56 -4.18 -9.71 0.92
CA THR A 56 -3.70 -9.47 -0.45
C THR A 56 -4.80 -8.83 -1.28
N PHE A 57 -4.48 -7.75 -2.00
CA PHE A 57 -5.48 -6.96 -2.72
C PHE A 57 -5.02 -6.54 -4.12
N THR A 58 -5.92 -6.64 -5.09
CA THR A 58 -5.80 -5.88 -6.34
C THR A 58 -6.16 -4.42 -6.07
N VAL A 59 -5.25 -3.53 -6.46
CA VAL A 59 -5.40 -2.09 -6.36
C VAL A 59 -5.96 -1.56 -7.67
N LEU A 60 -7.06 -0.83 -7.57
CA LEU A 60 -7.76 -0.24 -8.69
C LEU A 60 -7.67 1.28 -8.58
N ASN A 61 -7.46 1.97 -9.69
CA ASN A 61 -7.60 3.42 -9.80
C ASN A 61 -8.61 3.72 -10.91
N ASN A 62 -9.73 4.36 -10.56
CA ASN A 62 -10.85 4.59 -11.48
C ASN A 62 -11.33 3.31 -12.17
N GLY A 63 -11.38 2.21 -11.42
CA GLY A 63 -11.76 0.88 -11.92
C GLY A 63 -10.70 0.18 -12.80
N LYS A 64 -9.59 0.85 -13.14
CA LYS A 64 -8.47 0.24 -13.85
C LYS A 64 -7.50 -0.41 -12.86
N VAL A 65 -7.07 -1.63 -13.14
CA VAL A 65 -6.06 -2.33 -12.35
C VAL A 65 -4.73 -1.56 -12.41
N LEU A 66 -4.20 -1.21 -11.24
CA LEU A 66 -2.83 -0.74 -11.07
C LEU A 66 -1.86 -1.90 -10.86
N GLY A 67 -2.30 -2.91 -10.10
CA GLY A 67 -1.54 -4.10 -9.77
C GLY A 67 -2.12 -4.81 -8.55
N THR A 68 -1.41 -5.81 -8.04
CA THR A 68 -1.77 -6.60 -6.87
C THR A 68 -0.70 -6.46 -5.80
N LEU A 69 -1.11 -5.99 -4.62
CA LEU A 69 -0.29 -5.88 -3.42
C LEU A 69 -0.44 -7.18 -2.62
N ILE A 70 0.63 -7.95 -2.58
CA ILE A 70 0.67 -9.30 -2.02
C ILE A 70 1.32 -9.22 -0.65
N GLN A 71 0.66 -9.82 0.35
CA GLN A 71 1.17 -9.87 1.72
C GLN A 71 1.61 -11.29 2.05
N GLY A 72 2.65 -11.40 2.87
CA GLY A 72 3.06 -12.69 3.39
C GLY A 72 4.11 -12.55 4.48
N LYS A 73 4.50 -13.70 5.00
CA LYS A 73 5.62 -13.85 5.91
C LYS A 73 6.46 -15.06 5.57
N GLY A 74 7.70 -15.05 6.02
CA GLY A 74 8.64 -16.14 5.91
C GLY A 74 9.65 -16.08 7.05
N TRP A 75 10.63 -16.97 7.04
CA TRP A 75 11.64 -17.04 8.08
C TRP A 75 13.04 -16.94 7.49
N VAL A 76 13.82 -15.98 7.98
CA VAL A 76 15.26 -15.93 7.71
C VAL A 76 15.94 -17.00 8.56
N ARG A 77 16.73 -17.86 7.91
CA ARG A 77 17.44 -18.98 8.55
C ARG A 77 16.54 -19.85 9.45
N GLU A 78 15.27 -19.99 9.05
CA GLU A 78 14.23 -20.76 9.76
C GLU A 78 13.86 -20.27 11.17
N VAL A 79 14.42 -19.15 11.64
CA VAL A 79 14.28 -18.68 13.03
C VAL A 79 13.64 -17.30 13.16
N GLN A 80 14.04 -16.33 12.33
CA GLN A 80 13.56 -14.95 12.45
C GLN A 80 12.35 -14.75 11.52
N PRO A 81 11.13 -14.54 12.04
CA PRO A 81 9.98 -14.30 11.20
C PRO A 81 10.02 -12.90 10.59
N VAL A 82 9.89 -12.83 9.28
CA VAL A 82 9.92 -11.61 8.46
C VAL A 82 8.63 -11.51 7.66
N CYS A 83 7.96 -10.36 7.75
CA CYS A 83 6.87 -10.04 6.83
C CYS A 83 7.40 -9.37 5.56
N PHE A 84 6.63 -9.46 4.49
CA PHE A 84 6.99 -8.82 3.23
C PHE A 84 5.77 -8.32 2.48
N VAL A 85 6.04 -7.41 1.55
CA VAL A 85 5.11 -6.91 0.55
C VAL A 85 5.65 -7.24 -0.84
N GLY A 86 4.86 -7.97 -1.62
CA GLY A 86 5.08 -8.17 -3.04
C GLY A 86 4.20 -7.25 -3.88
N TRP A 87 4.68 -6.83 -5.04
CA TRP A 87 3.91 -6.07 -6.01
C TRP A 87 3.94 -6.73 -7.38
N SER A 88 2.76 -6.91 -7.97
CA SER A 88 2.59 -7.48 -9.30
C SER A 88 1.67 -6.61 -10.14
N LYS A 89 2.19 -5.95 -11.16
CA LYS A 89 1.40 -5.08 -12.06
C LYS A 89 0.42 -5.88 -12.91
N ASP A 90 0.79 -7.10 -13.30
CA ASP A 90 -0.01 -7.97 -14.17
C ASP A 90 -0.75 -9.09 -13.42
N GLY A 91 -0.53 -9.22 -12.10
CA GLY A 91 -1.09 -10.30 -11.28
C GLY A 91 -0.43 -11.66 -11.51
N LYS A 92 0.76 -11.71 -12.12
CA LYS A 92 1.49 -12.94 -12.46
C LYS A 92 2.96 -12.88 -12.07
N LYS A 93 3.68 -11.83 -12.48
CA LYS A 93 5.10 -11.63 -12.16
C LYS A 93 5.27 -10.66 -11.00
N ILE A 94 6.32 -10.85 -10.21
CA ILE A 94 6.64 -9.93 -9.13
C ILE A 94 7.55 -8.85 -9.67
N ASP A 95 7.04 -7.62 -9.74
CA ASP A 95 7.78 -6.45 -10.20
C ASP A 95 8.62 -5.85 -9.08
N GLN A 96 8.16 -5.94 -7.83
CA GLN A 96 8.89 -5.49 -6.65
C GLN A 96 8.62 -6.40 -5.45
N PHE A 97 9.65 -6.59 -4.63
CA PHE A 97 9.59 -7.34 -3.38
C PHE A 97 10.25 -6.53 -2.29
N MET A 98 9.56 -6.37 -1.16
CA MET A 98 9.99 -5.51 -0.05
C MET A 98 9.83 -6.29 1.26
N PRO A 99 10.92 -6.77 1.87
CA PRO A 99 10.89 -7.19 3.27
C PRO A 99 10.48 -6.01 4.17
N THR A 100 9.71 -6.30 5.22
CA THR A 100 9.22 -5.29 6.18
C THR A 100 9.62 -5.67 7.61
N ILE A 101 8.66 -5.99 8.47
CA ILE A 101 8.89 -6.34 9.88
C ILE A 101 9.80 -7.56 9.98
N GLY A 102 10.81 -7.52 10.86
CA GLY A 102 11.77 -8.61 11.06
C GLY A 102 13.07 -8.49 10.27
N GLN A 103 13.21 -7.43 9.46
CA GLN A 103 14.42 -7.16 8.68
C GLN A 103 14.68 -5.66 8.55
N GLY A 104 15.94 -5.27 8.34
CA GLY A 104 16.32 -3.86 8.18
C GLY A 104 15.99 -3.05 9.43
N ASP A 105 15.26 -1.95 9.27
CA ASP A 105 14.90 -1.05 10.38
C ASP A 105 13.99 -1.71 11.43
N TRP A 106 13.42 -2.89 11.13
CA TRP A 106 12.58 -3.67 12.02
C TRP A 106 13.22 -4.99 12.47
N GLU A 107 14.55 -5.11 12.41
CA GLU A 107 15.25 -6.35 12.79
C GLU A 107 15.12 -6.72 14.28
N THR A 108 14.75 -5.75 15.14
CA THR A 108 14.63 -5.95 16.59
C THR A 108 13.31 -6.59 17.01
N VAL A 109 12.36 -6.75 16.08
CA VAL A 109 11.03 -7.32 16.32
C VAL A 109 10.71 -8.39 15.29
N GLY A 110 10.00 -9.44 15.69
CA GLY A 110 9.55 -10.49 14.78
C GLY A 110 8.21 -10.16 14.15
N CYS A 111 7.98 -10.56 12.90
CA CYS A 111 6.63 -10.49 12.35
C CYS A 111 5.73 -11.61 12.88
N HIS A 112 4.68 -11.27 13.63
CA HIS A 112 3.69 -12.26 14.07
C HIS A 112 2.64 -12.52 12.98
N LYS A 113 1.98 -11.45 12.50
CA LYS A 113 1.01 -11.50 11.40
C LYS A 113 0.77 -10.13 10.76
N VAL A 114 0.24 -10.16 9.54
CA VAL A 114 -0.36 -8.99 8.89
C VAL A 114 -1.76 -8.79 9.49
N GLU A 115 -1.98 -7.69 10.20
CA GLU A 115 -3.25 -7.42 10.87
C GLU A 115 -4.30 -6.87 9.90
N SER A 116 -3.91 -5.85 9.13
CA SER A 116 -4.79 -5.23 8.15
C SER A 116 -4.02 -4.44 7.10
N VAL A 117 -4.56 -4.39 5.89
CA VAL A 117 -4.11 -3.51 4.81
C VAL A 117 -5.25 -2.61 4.38
N GLY A 118 -4.97 -1.33 4.12
CA GLY A 118 -6.00 -0.47 3.55
C GLY A 118 -5.57 0.94 3.19
N LEU A 119 -6.44 1.59 2.41
CA LEU A 119 -6.22 2.94 1.89
C LEU A 119 -6.33 3.98 2.99
N ILE A 120 -5.30 4.83 3.10
CA ILE A 120 -5.27 5.97 4.03
C ILE A 120 -5.31 7.32 3.31
N SER A 121 -4.95 7.37 2.02
CA SER A 121 -4.93 8.62 1.25
C SER A 121 -6.31 9.23 1.00
N LYS A 122 -6.35 10.55 0.77
CA LYS A 122 -7.55 11.23 0.25
C LYS A 122 -7.67 11.00 -1.26
N LYS A 123 -8.81 11.40 -1.85
CA LYS A 123 -9.06 11.25 -3.29
C LYS A 123 -8.16 12.15 -4.15
N ASP A 124 -7.68 13.23 -3.58
CA ASP A 124 -6.91 14.30 -4.22
C ASP A 124 -5.41 14.26 -3.88
N ASP A 125 -4.96 13.27 -3.10
CA ASP A 125 -3.53 13.06 -2.85
C ASP A 125 -2.81 12.72 -4.17
N GLU A 126 -1.66 13.37 -4.43
CA GLU A 126 -0.88 13.14 -5.65
C GLU A 126 -0.50 11.66 -5.82
N ASN A 127 -0.13 11.02 -4.71
CA ASN A 127 0.19 9.60 -4.65
C ASN A 127 -0.75 8.94 -3.64
N ALA A 128 -1.51 7.95 -4.08
CA ALA A 128 -2.31 7.14 -3.19
C ALA A 128 -1.42 6.38 -2.21
N LYS A 129 -1.90 6.17 -0.99
CA LYS A 129 -1.15 5.51 0.08
C LYS A 129 -1.97 4.41 0.74
N LEU A 130 -1.36 3.24 0.85
CA LEU A 130 -1.85 2.11 1.62
C LEU A 130 -1.01 1.97 2.89
N ALA A 131 -1.67 1.75 4.02
CA ALA A 131 -1.00 1.33 5.23
C ALA A 131 -1.17 -0.19 5.39
N VAL A 132 -0.12 -0.83 5.89
CA VAL A 132 -0.15 -2.16 6.47
C VAL A 132 0.05 -2.02 7.96
N ILE A 133 -0.83 -2.63 8.75
CA ILE A 133 -0.67 -2.80 10.19
C ILE A 133 -0.21 -4.23 10.42
N TYR A 134 0.87 -4.39 11.16
CA TYR A 134 1.36 -5.69 11.60
C TYR A 134 1.08 -5.86 13.09
N THR A 135 0.83 -7.10 13.50
CA THR A 135 1.13 -7.50 14.88
C THR A 135 2.60 -7.94 14.89
N ILE A 136 3.38 -7.36 15.79
CA ILE A 136 4.80 -7.66 15.97
C ILE A 136 5.01 -8.42 17.29
N GLU A 137 6.09 -9.20 17.34
CA GLU A 137 6.53 -9.94 18.52
C GLU A 137 7.87 -9.39 18.99
N ALA A 138 7.88 -8.75 20.16
CA ALA A 138 9.09 -8.38 20.89
C ALA A 138 9.39 -9.43 21.97
N SER A 139 10.54 -9.34 22.63
CA SER A 139 10.98 -10.34 23.61
C SER A 139 10.02 -10.55 24.80
N ASP A 140 9.20 -9.56 25.14
CA ASP A 140 8.34 -9.55 26.33
C ASP A 140 6.86 -9.23 26.05
N HIS A 141 6.50 -8.82 24.83
CA HIS A 141 5.11 -8.47 24.49
C HIS A 141 4.82 -8.54 22.98
N TYR A 142 3.52 -8.52 22.65
CA TYR A 142 3.04 -8.24 21.30
C TYR A 142 2.71 -6.75 21.14
N GLY A 143 3.04 -6.20 19.97
CA GLY A 143 2.82 -4.79 19.63
C GLY A 143 2.21 -4.60 18.24
N ASN A 144 2.10 -3.34 17.83
CA ASN A 144 1.68 -2.96 16.48
C ASN A 144 2.73 -2.08 15.84
N ASP A 145 3.16 -2.47 14.64
CA ASP A 145 3.95 -1.62 13.76
C ASP A 145 3.23 -1.39 12.44
N TYR A 146 3.70 -0.38 11.73
CA TYR A 146 3.08 0.13 10.52
C TYR A 146 4.10 0.13 9.39
N TYR A 147 3.60 -0.04 8.17
CA TYR A 147 4.37 0.14 6.96
C TYR A 147 3.50 0.79 5.90
N VAL A 148 3.90 1.97 5.40
CA VAL A 148 3.13 2.72 4.42
C VAL A 148 3.76 2.56 3.05
N VAL A 149 2.91 2.17 2.09
CA VAL A 149 3.27 2.01 0.69
C VAL A 149 2.58 3.10 -0.12
N GLY A 150 3.35 3.88 -0.86
CA GLY A 150 2.85 4.83 -1.85
C GLY A 150 2.91 4.26 -3.27
N PHE A 151 2.11 4.82 -4.18
CA PHE A 151 2.16 4.50 -5.62
C PHE A 151 2.68 5.68 -6.41
N ASN A 152 3.67 5.46 -7.27
CA ASN A 152 4.17 6.50 -8.17
C ASN A 152 3.36 6.54 -9.48
N LYS A 153 3.70 7.51 -10.36
CA LYS A 153 3.05 7.70 -11.67
C LYS A 153 3.26 6.52 -12.65
N SER A 154 4.25 5.68 -12.41
CA SER A 154 4.56 4.46 -13.18
C SER A 154 3.86 3.21 -12.63
N ASN A 155 2.98 3.39 -11.63
CA ASN A 155 2.33 2.31 -10.86
C ASN A 155 3.32 1.37 -10.16
N ASP A 156 4.53 1.84 -9.89
CA ASP A 156 5.43 1.17 -8.95
C ASP A 156 5.08 1.57 -7.52
N ILE A 157 5.36 0.67 -6.59
CA ILE A 157 5.23 0.95 -5.17
C ILE A 157 6.53 1.53 -4.60
N PHE A 158 6.43 2.33 -3.54
CA PHE A 158 7.57 2.80 -2.76
C PHE A 158 7.25 2.82 -1.28
N TYR A 159 8.28 2.67 -0.44
CA TYR A 159 8.16 2.83 1.01
C TYR A 159 8.02 4.31 1.36
N ASP A 160 6.92 4.69 2.00
CA ASP A 160 6.71 6.03 2.52
C ASP A 160 7.15 6.10 3.98
N GLU A 161 8.46 6.25 4.16
CA GLU A 161 9.12 6.38 5.45
C GLU A 161 8.50 7.50 6.29
N SER A 162 8.35 8.69 5.69
CA SER A 162 7.84 9.88 6.39
C SER A 162 6.45 9.69 7.00
N THR A 163 5.57 8.91 6.34
CA THR A 163 4.24 8.61 6.85
C THR A 163 4.27 7.45 7.83
N THR A 164 5.13 6.46 7.59
CA THR A 164 5.35 5.34 8.49
C THR A 164 5.84 5.80 9.85
N GLU A 165 6.86 6.65 9.89
CA GLU A 165 7.41 7.23 11.12
C GLU A 165 6.38 8.03 11.92
N LYS A 166 5.45 8.73 11.25
CA LYS A 166 4.36 9.45 11.94
C LYS A 166 3.39 8.53 12.68
N PHE A 167 3.28 7.27 12.26
CA PHE A 167 2.45 6.29 12.95
C PHE A 167 3.21 5.52 14.02
N GLN A 168 4.54 5.56 14.03
CA GLN A 168 5.33 4.92 15.07
C GLN A 168 4.93 5.46 16.44
N ASN A 169 4.84 4.57 17.43
CA ASN A 169 4.39 4.88 18.79
C ASN A 169 2.96 5.47 18.92
N SER A 170 2.13 5.38 17.86
CA SER A 170 0.75 5.91 17.90
C SER A 170 -0.27 4.94 18.53
N TYR A 171 0.06 3.65 18.64
CA TYR A 171 -0.82 2.58 19.14
C TYR A 171 -2.18 2.46 18.42
N LEU A 172 -2.29 2.97 17.19
CA LEU A 172 -3.49 2.95 16.37
C LEU A 172 -3.74 1.55 15.80
N LYS A 173 -4.87 0.94 16.15
CA LYS A 173 -5.11 -0.48 15.83
C LYS A 173 -5.83 -0.72 14.51
N THR A 174 -6.33 0.32 13.85
CA THR A 174 -7.19 0.17 12.67
C THR A 174 -6.78 1.09 11.54
N ILE A 175 -6.96 0.63 10.30
CA ILE A 175 -6.81 1.46 9.09
C ILE A 175 -7.69 2.70 9.17
N ALA A 176 -8.89 2.61 9.75
CA ALA A 176 -9.80 3.74 9.89
C ALA A 176 -9.19 4.84 10.77
N ASP A 177 -8.46 4.48 11.83
CA ASP A 177 -7.81 5.45 12.70
C ASP A 177 -6.52 6.02 12.09
N LEU A 178 -5.71 5.18 11.42
CA LEU A 178 -4.58 5.67 10.62
C LEU A 178 -5.03 6.68 9.57
N ARG A 179 -6.13 6.38 8.87
CA ARG A 179 -6.76 7.28 7.89
C ARG A 179 -7.16 8.60 8.53
N LYS A 180 -7.83 8.59 9.69
CA LYS A 180 -8.21 9.82 10.39
C LYS A 180 -7.01 10.68 10.76
N VAL A 181 -5.88 10.07 11.16
CA VAL A 181 -4.67 10.82 11.54
C VAL A 181 -3.96 11.37 10.30
N TYR A 182 -3.79 10.55 9.26
CA TYR A 182 -3.14 10.95 8.02
C TYR A 182 -3.90 12.07 7.29
N GLN A 183 -5.23 12.06 7.34
CA GLN A 183 -6.08 12.99 6.60
C GLN A 183 -6.38 14.30 7.34
N LYS A 184 -5.89 14.47 8.58
CA LYS A 184 -5.99 15.74 9.30
C LYS A 184 -5.00 16.75 8.74
#